data_AF-A0A2K4Y5V6-F1
#
_entry.id   AF-A0A2K4Y5V6-F1
#
_cell.length_a   1.000
_cell.length_b   1.000
_cell.length_c   1.000
_cell.angle_alpha   90.00
_cell.angle_beta   90.00
_cell.angle_gamma   90.00
#
_symmetry.space_group_name_H-M   'P 1'
#
loop_
_entity.id
_entity.type
_entity.pdbx_description
1 polymer ?
#
loop_
_entity_poly.entity_id
_entity_poly.type
_entity_poly.pdbx_seq_one_letter_code
_entity_poly.pdbx_strand_id
1 'polypeptide(L)' 'MLKKVEMEIDDDLVQEAIRRYHVADAREAVHLALRTLLDSDAQSDQDDIYDEFSDLSAWQPKRNSAEG' A
#
# COMPACT_ATOMS: atom_id res chain seq x y z
N MET A 1 -5.74 -14.36 -18.98
CA MET A 1 -7.06 -14.48 -19.65
C MET A 1 -8.07 -13.73 -18.80
N LEU A 2 -8.81 -12.78 -19.36
CA LEU A 2 -9.84 -12.05 -18.60
C LEU A 2 -11.16 -12.82 -18.69
N LYS A 3 -11.76 -13.16 -17.54
CA LYS A 3 -13.13 -13.67 -17.47
C LYS A 3 -14.06 -12.53 -17.07
N LYS A 4 -15.22 -12.42 -17.73
CA LYS A 4 -16.29 -11.52 -17.29
C LYS A 4 -17.01 -12.18 -16.12
N VAL A 5 -17.11 -11.47 -15.00
CA VAL A 5 -17.88 -11.88 -13.83
C VAL A 5 -18.92 -10.79 -13.61
N GLU A 6 -20.17 -11.19 -13.39
CA GLU A 6 -21.27 -10.28 -13.05
C GLU A 6 -21.56 -10.45 -11.56
N MET A 7 -21.56 -9.33 -10.83
CA MET A 7 -21.78 -9.26 -9.39
C MET A 7 -22.45 -7.94 -9.03
N GLU A 8 -23.30 -7.98 -8.00
CA GLU A 8 -23.93 -6.79 -7.44
C GLU A 8 -23.04 -6.24 -6.33
N ILE A 9 -22.77 -4.95 -6.36
CA ILE A 9 -21.94 -4.24 -5.39
C ILE A 9 -22.68 -2.96 -5.01
N ASP A 10 -22.59 -2.56 -3.74
CA ASP A 10 -23.10 -1.27 -3.28
C ASP A 10 -22.38 -0.12 -4.01
N ASP A 11 -23.17 0.72 -4.70
CA ASP A 11 -22.63 1.85 -5.47
C ASP A 11 -21.96 2.88 -4.55
N ASP A 12 -22.47 3.10 -3.34
CA ASP A 12 -21.88 4.09 -2.42
C ASP A 12 -20.45 3.68 -2.02
N LEU A 13 -20.22 2.38 -1.83
CA LEU A 13 -18.88 1.84 -1.55
C LEU A 13 -17.95 1.99 -2.75
N VAL A 14 -18.46 1.77 -3.96
CA VAL A 14 -17.69 1.94 -5.20
C VAL A 14 -17.32 3.40 -5.41
N GLN A 15 -18.27 4.32 -5.28
CA GLN A 15 -18.02 5.76 -5.43
C GLN A 15 -17.01 6.26 -4.40
N GLU A 16 -17.11 5.81 -3.16
CA GLU A 16 -16.17 6.22 -2.12
C GLU A 16 -14.77 5.61 -2.35
N ALA A 17 -14.67 4.40 -2.90
CA ALA A 17 -13.38 3.82 -3.31
C ALA A 17 -12.77 4.59 -4.48
N ILE A 18 -13.56 4.93 -5.51
CA ILE A 18 -13.15 5.78 -6.63
C ILE A 18 -12.60 7.11 -6.12
N ARG A 19 -13.32 7.75 -5.20
CA ARG A 19 -12.94 9.04 -4.62
C ARG A 19 -11.70 8.94 -3.74
N ARG A 20 -11.60 7.94 -2.86
CA ARG A 20 -10.51 7.78 -1.88
C ARG A 20 -9.20 7.36 -2.55
N TYR A 21 -9.27 6.52 -3.57
CA TYR A 21 -8.10 5.96 -4.25
C TYR A 21 -7.84 6.57 -5.63
N HIS A 22 -8.65 7.55 -6.04
CA HIS A 22 -8.52 8.28 -7.31
C HIS A 22 -8.45 7.38 -8.55
N VAL A 23 -9.19 6.27 -8.55
CA VAL A 23 -9.27 5.34 -9.69
C VAL A 23 -10.33 5.80 -10.69
N ALA A 24 -10.24 5.33 -11.94
CA ALA A 24 -11.06 5.83 -13.03
C ALA A 24 -12.48 5.24 -13.07
N ASP A 25 -12.64 3.98 -12.67
CA ASP A 25 -13.94 3.29 -12.72
C ASP A 25 -14.10 2.21 -11.64
N ALA A 26 -15.32 1.67 -11.56
CA ALA A 26 -15.68 0.60 -10.64
C ALA A 26 -14.83 -0.67 -10.83
N ARG A 27 -14.45 -0.98 -12.07
CA ARG A 27 -13.64 -2.16 -12.38
C ARG A 27 -12.24 -2.00 -11.81
N GLU A 28 -11.66 -0.82 -11.92
CA GLU A 28 -10.35 -0.48 -11.43
C GLU A 28 -10.36 -0.41 -9.90
N ALA A 29 -11.43 0.11 -9.28
CA ALA A 29 -11.65 0.04 -7.84
C ALA A 29 -11.67 -1.41 -7.33
N VAL A 30 -12.43 -2.29 -7.97
CA VAL A 30 -12.50 -3.72 -7.61
C VAL A 30 -11.15 -4.41 -7.84
N HIS A 31 -10.47 -4.10 -8.94
CA HIS A 31 -9.16 -4.68 -9.24
C HIS A 31 -8.11 -4.25 -8.20
N LEU A 32 -8.12 -2.98 -7.81
CA LEU A 32 -7.27 -2.45 -6.76
C LEU A 32 -7.56 -3.13 -5.42
N ALA A 33 -8.83 -3.23 -5.02
CA ALA A 33 -9.22 -3.89 -3.78
C ALA A 33 -8.76 -5.36 -3.72
N LEU A 34 -8.97 -6.11 -4.80
CA LEU A 34 -8.51 -7.50 -4.90
C LEU A 34 -7.00 -7.61 -4.82
N ARG A 35 -6.27 -6.70 -5.49
CA ARG A 35 -4.81 -6.68 -5.44
C ARG A 35 -4.32 -6.37 -4.02
N THR A 36 -4.88 -5.37 -3.36
CA THR A 36 -4.51 -5.01 -1.99
C THR A 36 -4.78 -6.17 -1.02
N LEU A 37 -5.91 -6.87 -1.15
CA LEU A 37 -6.20 -8.05 -0.31
C LEU A 37 -5.15 -9.15 -0.48
N LEU A 38 -4.71 -9.40 -1.71
CA LEU A 38 -3.67 -10.40 -2.00
C LEU A 38 -2.27 -9.95 -1.58
N ASP A 39 -1.98 -8.64 -1.59
CA ASP A 39 -0.69 -8.06 -1.20
C ASP A 39 -0.59 -7.92 0.32
N SER A 40 -1.70 -7.64 1.02
CA SER A 40 -1.74 -7.57 2.49
C SER A 40 -1.40 -8.90 3.16
N ASP A 41 -1.68 -10.03 2.50
CA ASP A 41 -1.22 -11.34 2.96
C ASP A 41 0.32 -11.45 2.91
N ALA A 42 0.98 -10.78 1.96
CA ALA A 42 2.44 -10.73 1.85
C ALA A 42 3.08 -9.66 2.74
N GLN A 43 2.34 -8.62 3.14
CA GLN A 43 2.85 -7.54 3.98
C GLN A 43 2.99 -7.94 5.46
N SER A 44 2.22 -8.93 5.92
CA SER A 44 2.36 -9.46 7.28
C SER A 44 3.72 -10.13 7.56
N ASP A 45 4.48 -10.48 6.51
CA ASP A 45 5.84 -11.03 6.59
C ASP A 45 6.94 -9.95 6.47
N GLN A 46 6.58 -8.67 6.22
CA GLN A 46 7.53 -7.60 5.89
C GLN A 46 7.83 -6.63 7.04
N ASP A 47 7.09 -6.70 8.15
CA ASP A 47 7.29 -5.83 9.32
C ASP A 47 8.65 -6.03 10.03
N ASP A 48 9.40 -7.09 9.69
CA ASP A 48 10.74 -7.39 10.22
C ASP A 48 11.90 -6.91 9.33
N ILE A 49 11.64 -6.26 8.18
CA ILE A 49 12.72 -5.75 7.32
C ILE A 49 13.06 -4.32 7.71
N TYR A 50 14.13 -4.19 8.51
CA TYR A 50 14.76 -2.90 8.81
C TYR A 50 15.23 -2.23 7.50
N ASP A 51 14.53 -1.17 7.07
CA ASP A 51 14.89 -0.38 5.89
C ASP A 51 15.82 0.79 6.26
N GLU A 52 17.12 0.58 6.04
CA GLU A 52 18.19 1.56 6.28
C GLU A 52 18.10 2.83 5.40
N PHE A 53 17.22 2.86 4.40
CA PHE A 53 17.03 4.04 3.54
C PHE A 53 16.01 5.04 4.09
N SER A 54 15.14 4.61 5.02
CA SER A 54 14.12 5.47 5.65
C SER A 54 14.62 6.16 6.92
N ASP A 55 15.71 5.68 7.52
CA ASP A 55 16.32 6.32 8.69
C ASP A 55 17.22 7.50 8.27
N LEU A 56 16.66 8.71 8.31
CA LEU A 56 17.38 9.98 8.12
C LEU A 56 18.58 10.16 9.07
N SER A 57 18.64 9.36 10.15
CA SER A 57 19.77 9.29 11.08
C SER A 57 21.01 8.64 10.45
N ALA A 58 20.85 7.82 9.40
CA ALA A 58 21.96 7.16 8.70
C ALA A 58 22.85 8.15 7.93
N TRP A 59 22.31 9.32 7.57
CA TRP A 59 23.05 10.41 6.91
C TRP A 59 23.64 11.43 7.88
N GLN A 60 23.36 11.30 9.18
CA GLN A 60 23.95 12.17 10.18
C GLN A 60 25.35 11.67 10.50
N PRO A 61 26.42 12.43 10.17
CA PRO A 61 27.76 12.05 10.58
C PRO A 61 27.77 12.01 12.11
N LYS A 62 27.97 10.82 12.69
CA LYS A 62 28.15 10.64 14.14
C LYS A 62 29.30 11.56 14.56
N ARG A 63 28.97 12.75 15.08
CA ARG A 63 29.92 13.62 15.77
C ARG A 63 30.28 12.87 17.03
N ASN A 64 31.38 12.14 16.94
CA ASN A 64 31.97 11.41 18.03
C ASN A 64 32.17 12.39 19.19
N SER A 65 31.39 12.20 20.25
CA SER A 65 31.68 12.76 21.55
C SER A 65 32.95 12.09 22.08
N ALA A 66 34.03 12.85 22.13
CA ALA A 66 35.19 12.69 22.99
C ALA A 66 35.84 14.08 23.00
N GLU A 67 35.62 14.97 23.95
CA GLU A 67 35.82 14.84 25.40
C GLU A 67 37.06 14.00 25.72
N GLY A 68 38.18 14.71 25.95
CA GLY A 68 39.50 14.20 26.31
C GLY A 68 40.58 15.22 26.00
#